data_AF-A0A7C5SMG6-F1
#
_entry.id   AF-A0A7C5SMG6-F1
#
_cell.length_a   1.000
_cell.length_b   1.000
_cell.length_c   1.000
_cell.angle_alpha   90.00
_cell.angle_beta   90.00
_cell.angle_gamma   90.00
#
_symmetry.space_group_name_H-M   'P 1'
#
loop_
_entity.id
_entity.type
_entity.pdbx_description
1 polymer ?
#
loop_
_entity_poly.entity_id
_entity_poly.type
_entity_poly.pdbx_seq_one_letter_code
_entity_poly.pdbx_strand_id
1 'polypeptide(L)'
;MTYISLRRCLLGANRKESRQINFRVNEEEYERIKKMADSLGMSVSAFCKSKAKGSRIKSPKIDRQGAIEIASELRRIGVNVNQIAKNLNSGLSTSEGQINALQEELGEIWRLLNSAVQK
;
A
#
# COMPACT_ATOMS: atom_id res chain seq x y z
N MET A 1 -28.72 -10.41 43.35
CA MET A 1 -29.55 -9.21 43.19
C MET A 1 -28.69 -8.03 42.78
N THR A 2 -28.91 -7.43 41.60
CA THR A 2 -29.26 -6.00 41.44
C THR A 2 -29.86 -5.85 40.02
N TYR A 3 -31.10 -5.36 39.98
CA TYR A 3 -31.93 -5.15 38.79
C TYR A 3 -31.51 -3.88 38.02
N ILE A 4 -32.16 -3.66 36.85
CA ILE A 4 -32.25 -2.42 36.04
C ILE A 4 -31.22 -2.41 34.88
N SER A 5 -31.56 -2.52 33.59
CA SER A 5 -32.62 -1.82 32.86
C SER A 5 -33.01 -2.57 31.57
N LEU A 6 -34.23 -3.10 31.54
CA LEU A 6 -34.97 -3.38 30.31
C LEU A 6 -35.68 -2.07 29.89
N ARG A 7 -35.26 -1.49 28.76
CA ARG A 7 -36.06 -0.71 27.77
C ARG A 7 -35.20 0.35 27.07
N ARG A 8 -34.87 0.11 25.80
CA ARG A 8 -35.18 1.13 24.77
C ARG A 8 -35.45 0.46 23.42
N CYS A 9 -36.71 0.09 23.28
CA CYS A 9 -37.36 -0.19 22.01
C CYS A 9 -37.38 1.10 21.15
N LEU A 10 -37.05 0.96 19.87
CA LEU A 10 -37.62 1.68 18.72
C LEU A 10 -37.89 3.19 18.88
N LEU A 11 -36.85 4.01 18.80
CA LEU A 11 -36.96 5.36 18.22
C LEU A 11 -35.72 5.54 17.36
N GLY A 12 -35.91 5.63 16.04
CA GLY A 12 -34.87 6.00 15.10
C GLY A 12 -34.37 7.39 15.44
N ALA A 13 -33.38 7.48 16.34
CA ALA A 13 -32.64 8.70 16.57
C ALA A 13 -32.04 9.08 15.22
N ASN A 14 -32.46 10.22 14.68
CA ASN A 14 -31.91 10.81 13.48
C ASN A 14 -30.45 11.21 13.78
N ARG A 15 -29.57 10.21 13.75
CA ARG A 15 -28.14 10.35 14.01
C ARG A 15 -27.51 10.74 12.67
N LYS A 16 -26.77 11.86 12.70
CA LYS A 16 -25.96 12.31 11.54
C LYS A 16 -25.01 11.21 11.01
N GLU A 17 -24.67 10.23 11.86
CA GLU A 17 -23.84 9.08 11.50
C GLU A 17 -24.55 7.78 11.88
N SER A 18 -24.97 7.02 10.87
CA SER A 18 -25.80 5.82 11.00
C SER A 18 -25.02 4.52 11.25
N ARG A 19 -23.69 4.54 11.03
CA ARG A 19 -22.82 3.37 11.14
C ARG A 19 -21.87 3.51 12.33
N GLN A 20 -21.78 2.45 13.14
CA GLN A 20 -20.84 2.36 14.26
C GLN A 20 -19.80 1.27 13.98
N ILE A 21 -18.53 1.57 14.24
CA ILE A 21 -17.43 0.62 14.16
C ILE A 21 -16.94 0.37 15.58
N ASN A 22 -17.05 -0.87 16.04
CA ASN A 22 -16.55 -1.28 17.35
C ASN A 22 -15.20 -1.99 17.16
N PHE A 23 -14.18 -1.49 17.83
CA PHE A 23 -12.86 -2.13 17.89
C PHE A 23 -12.57 -2.55 19.34
N ARG A 24 -11.95 -3.72 19.51
CA ARG A 24 -11.52 -4.20 20.83
C ARG A 24 -10.10 -3.71 21.06
N VAL A 25 -9.82 -3.26 22.28
CA VAL A 25 -8.49 -2.85 22.73
C VAL A 25 -8.17 -3.53 24.04
N ASN A 26 -6.88 -3.74 24.29
CA ASN A 26 -6.38 -4.06 25.62
C ASN A 26 -6.25 -2.77 26.47
N GLU A 27 -6.00 -2.96 27.77
CA GLU A 27 -5.94 -1.84 28.73
C GLU A 27 -4.81 -0.86 28.41
N GLU A 28 -3.63 -1.37 28.01
CA GLU A 28 -2.48 -0.53 27.67
C GLU A 28 -2.73 0.34 26.43
N GLU A 29 -3.35 -0.22 25.39
CA GLU A 29 -3.74 0.48 24.18
C GLU A 29 -4.76 1.57 24.48
N TYR A 30 -5.75 1.27 25.33
CA TYR A 30 -6.74 2.25 25.74
C TYR A 30 -6.10 3.44 26.45
N GLU A 31 -5.20 3.21 27.40
CA GLU A 31 -4.51 4.28 28.13
C GLU A 31 -3.63 5.13 27.20
N ARG A 32 -2.96 4.53 26.21
CA ARG A 32 -2.21 5.28 25.19
C ARG A 32 -3.14 6.18 24.38
N ILE A 33 -4.27 5.65 23.91
CA ILE A 33 -5.26 6.40 23.12
C ILE A 33 -5.86 7.53 23.94
N LYS A 34 -6.19 7.27 25.20
CA LYS A 34 -6.73 8.26 26.13
C LYS A 34 -5.76 9.40 26.38
N LYS A 35 -4.49 9.12 26.71
CA LYS A 35 -3.45 10.14 26.86
C LYS A 35 -3.29 11.01 25.60
N MET A 36 -3.32 10.40 24.42
CA MET A 36 -3.24 11.13 23.15
C MET A 36 -4.48 11.99 22.88
N ALA A 37 -5.67 11.50 23.25
CA ALA A 37 -6.93 12.24 23.11
C ALA A 37 -6.99 13.42 24.08
N ASP A 38 -6.56 13.22 25.34
CA ASP A 38 -6.49 14.24 26.39
C ASP A 38 -5.49 15.34 26.02
N SER A 39 -4.33 14.97 25.46
CA SER A 39 -3.33 15.91 24.95
C SER A 39 -3.87 16.85 23.86
N LEU A 40 -4.87 16.37 23.10
CA LEU A 40 -5.51 17.11 22.02
C LEU A 40 -6.88 17.70 22.43
N GLY A 41 -7.27 17.58 23.71
CA GLY A 41 -8.53 18.11 24.24
C GLY A 41 -9.79 17.51 23.60
N MET A 42 -9.73 16.28 23.08
CA MET A 42 -10.83 15.64 22.36
C MET A 42 -11.20 14.30 23.00
N SER A 43 -12.42 13.82 22.75
CA SER A 43 -12.83 12.49 23.23
C SER A 43 -12.10 11.38 22.48
N VAL A 44 -11.91 10.22 23.12
CA VAL A 44 -11.30 9.03 22.51
C VAL A 44 -11.96 8.67 21.17
N SER A 45 -13.30 8.76 21.09
CA SER A 45 -14.06 8.50 19.86
C SER A 45 -13.75 9.53 18.76
N ALA A 46 -13.70 10.82 19.10
CA ALA A 46 -13.34 11.88 18.16
C ALA A 46 -11.88 11.75 17.68
N PHE A 47 -10.96 11.35 18.58
CA PHE A 47 -9.57 11.09 18.26
C PHE A 47 -9.43 9.94 17.25
N CYS A 48 -10.02 8.77 17.53
CA CYS A 48 -9.99 7.63 16.62
C CYS A 48 -10.55 7.98 15.24
N LYS A 49 -11.65 8.74 15.21
CA LYS A 49 -12.28 9.20 13.98
C LYS A 49 -11.42 10.22 13.22
N SER A 50 -10.74 11.13 13.92
CA SER A 50 -9.83 12.10 13.30
C SER A 50 -8.61 11.42 12.68
N LYS A 51 -8.05 10.41 13.37
CA LYS A 51 -6.93 9.60 12.87
C LYS A 51 -7.36 8.74 11.68
N ALA A 52 -8.53 8.10 11.73
CA ALA A 52 -9.06 7.33 10.61
C ALA A 52 -9.31 8.20 9.35
N LYS A 53 -9.76 9.45 9.54
CA LYS A 53 -9.94 10.42 8.43
C LYS A 53 -8.61 11.01 7.94
N GLY A 54 -7.66 11.23 8.84
CA GLY A 54 -6.37 11.87 8.58
C GLY A 54 -5.28 10.94 8.06
N SER A 55 -5.51 9.62 8.08
CA SER A 55 -4.70 8.66 7.36
C SER A 55 -4.88 8.92 5.86
N ARG A 56 -4.06 9.83 5.32
CA ARG A 56 -3.75 9.87 3.89
C ARG A 56 -3.26 8.47 3.54
N ILE A 57 -4.16 7.65 3.01
CA ILE A 57 -3.78 6.46 2.27
C ILE A 57 -2.92 7.04 1.15
N LYS A 58 -1.60 6.96 1.28
CA LYS A 58 -0.71 7.25 0.17
C LYS A 58 -1.07 6.20 -0.86
N SER A 59 -1.87 6.61 -1.84
CA SER A 59 -2.13 5.78 -3.01
C SER A 59 -0.76 5.29 -3.48
N PRO A 60 -0.59 3.98 -3.70
CA PRO A 60 0.63 3.47 -4.29
C PRO A 60 0.97 4.33 -5.51
N LYS A 61 2.21 4.82 -5.62
CA LYS A 61 2.63 5.67 -6.75
C LYS A 61 2.41 4.98 -8.10
N ILE A 62 2.33 3.65 -8.07
CA ILE A 62 2.13 2.78 -9.22
C ILE A 62 0.82 2.02 -8.97
N ASP A 63 -0.13 2.18 -9.88
CA ASP A 63 -1.36 1.39 -9.86
C ASP A 63 -1.04 -0.11 -10.00
N ARG A 64 -1.93 -0.98 -9.48
CA ARG A 64 -1.73 -2.43 -9.50
C ARG A 64 -1.46 -2.95 -10.91
N GLN A 65 -2.13 -2.38 -11.91
CA GLN A 65 -1.94 -2.74 -13.32
C GLN A 65 -0.53 -2.38 -13.81
N GLY A 66 -0.06 -1.16 -13.53
CA GLY A 66 1.31 -0.74 -13.87
C GLY A 66 2.38 -1.57 -13.16
N ALA A 67 2.14 -2.01 -11.92
CA ALA A 67 3.07 -2.88 -11.20
C ALA A 67 3.20 -4.27 -11.86
N ILE A 68 2.10 -4.81 -12.41
CA ILE A 68 2.10 -6.08 -13.14
C ILE A 68 2.86 -5.94 -14.47
N GLU A 69 2.66 -4.83 -15.18
CA GLU A 69 3.37 -4.55 -16.43
C GLU A 69 4.87 -4.42 -16.22
N ILE A 70 5.29 -3.66 -15.21
CA ILE A 70 6.72 -3.53 -14.84
C ILE A 70 7.32 -4.89 -14.47
N ALA A 71 6.60 -5.72 -13.70
CA ALA A 71 7.07 -7.06 -13.35
C ALA A 71 7.21 -7.98 -14.58
N SER A 72 6.32 -7.81 -15.57
CA SER A 72 6.38 -8.55 -16.83
C SER A 72 7.61 -8.16 -17.66
N GLU A 73 7.89 -6.85 -17.79
CA GLU A 73 9.09 -6.36 -18.50
C GLU A 73 10.38 -6.81 -17.81
N LEU A 74 10.46 -6.68 -16.49
CA LEU A 74 11.62 -7.15 -15.73
C LEU A 74 11.87 -8.65 -15.91
N ARG A 75 10.80 -9.44 -16.00
CA ARG A 75 10.91 -10.88 -16.26
C ARG A 75 11.48 -11.16 -17.66
N ARG A 76 11.06 -10.41 -18.68
CA ARG A 76 11.61 -10.55 -20.05
C ARG A 76 13.12 -10.27 -20.08
N ILE A 77 13.56 -9.20 -19.44
CA ILE A 77 14.98 -8.87 -19.33
C ILE A 77 15.74 -9.98 -18.60
N GLY A 78 15.21 -10.45 -17.47
CA GLY A 78 15.82 -11.54 -16.71
C GLY A 78 16.01 -12.81 -17.54
N VAL A 79 15.05 -13.13 -18.41
CA VAL A 79 15.16 -14.25 -19.35
C VAL A 79 16.25 -14.01 -20.40
N ASN A 80 16.28 -12.82 -21.01
CA ASN A 80 17.31 -12.47 -22.01
C ASN A 80 18.73 -12.50 -21.41
N VAL A 81 18.92 -11.90 -20.24
CA VAL A 81 20.19 -11.91 -19.50
C VAL A 81 20.61 -13.34 -19.15
N ASN A 82 19.67 -14.17 -18.69
CA ASN A 82 19.96 -15.58 -18.38
C ASN A 82 20.33 -16.39 -19.63
N GLN A 83 19.74 -16.07 -20.78
CA GLN A 83 20.10 -16.72 -22.05
C GLN A 83 21.52 -16.33 -22.49
N ILE A 84 21.91 -15.06 -22.34
CA ILE A 84 23.27 -14.59 -22.61
C ILE A 84 24.27 -15.25 -21.66
N ALA A 85 23.96 -15.29 -20.36
CA ALA A 85 24.80 -15.97 -19.37
C ALA A 85 24.98 -17.46 -19.70
N LYS A 86 23.91 -18.16 -20.11
CA LYS A 86 24.00 -19.55 -20.58
C LYS A 86 24.87 -19.67 -21.83
N ASN A 87 24.70 -18.79 -22.82
CA ASN A 87 25.48 -18.83 -24.06
C ASN A 87 26.97 -18.62 -23.81
N LEU A 88 27.33 -17.65 -22.97
CA LEU A 88 28.70 -17.38 -22.53
C LEU A 88 29.28 -18.58 -21.76
N ASN A 89 28.52 -19.13 -20.81
CA ASN A 89 28.94 -20.31 -20.04
C ASN A 89 29.07 -21.58 -20.90
N SER A 90 28.38 -21.63 -22.05
CA SER A 90 28.44 -22.76 -23.00
C SER A 90 29.61 -22.66 -23.99
N GLY A 91 30.43 -21.60 -23.92
CA GLY A 91 31.55 -21.37 -24.84
C GLY A 91 31.15 -20.94 -26.26
N LEU A 92 29.87 -20.62 -26.49
CA LEU A 92 29.40 -20.04 -27.74
C LEU A 92 29.70 -18.54 -27.72
N SER A 93 30.64 -18.10 -28.57
CA SER A 93 31.01 -16.69 -28.73
C SER A 93 29.75 -15.84 -28.99
N THR A 94 29.38 -15.03 -28.01
CA THR A 94 28.19 -14.16 -28.11
C THR A 94 28.51 -13.02 -29.07
N SER A 95 27.67 -12.83 -30.10
CA SER A 95 27.87 -11.77 -31.10
C SER A 95 27.69 -10.40 -30.45
N GLU A 96 28.59 -9.45 -30.72
CA GLU A 96 28.50 -8.05 -30.23
C GLU A 96 27.14 -7.41 -30.52
N GLY A 97 26.46 -7.82 -31.60
CA GLY A 97 25.12 -7.34 -31.94
C GLY A 97 24.05 -7.70 -30.89
N GLN A 98 24.16 -8.85 -30.22
CA GLN A 98 23.23 -9.25 -29.16
C GLN A 98 23.43 -8.43 -27.88
N ILE A 99 24.67 -8.02 -27.61
CA ILE A 99 25.02 -7.19 -26.46
C ILE A 99 24.53 -5.75 -26.69
N ASN A 100 24.73 -5.22 -27.90
CA ASN A 100 24.29 -3.88 -28.27
C ASN A 100 22.75 -3.76 -28.25
N ALA A 101 22.03 -4.76 -28.76
CA ALA A 101 20.57 -4.79 -28.71
C ALA A 101 20.03 -4.78 -27.27
N LEU A 102 20.66 -5.53 -26.36
CA LEU A 102 20.28 -5.53 -24.94
C LEU A 102 20.55 -4.16 -24.28
N GLN A 103 21.65 -3.50 -24.63
CA GLN A 103 21.95 -2.17 -24.11
C GLN A 103 20.92 -1.12 -24.55
N GLU A 104 20.45 -1.18 -25.79
CA GLU A 104 19.37 -0.31 -26.28
C GLU A 104 18.05 -0.56 -25.54
N GLU A 105 17.64 -1.82 -25.35
CA GLU A 105 16.43 -2.16 -24.59
C GLU A 105 16.49 -1.66 -23.13
N LEU A 106 17.65 -1.80 -22.48
CA LEU A 106 17.87 -1.27 -21.13
C LEU A 106 17.79 0.26 -21.08
N GLY A 107 18.30 0.95 -22.11
CA GLY A 107 18.24 2.40 -22.23
C GLY A 107 16.81 2.93 -22.37
N GLU A 108 15.98 2.27 -23.19
CA GLU A 108 14.57 2.65 -23.36
C GLU A 108 13.77 2.48 -22.07
N ILE A 109 14.00 1.39 -21.33
CA ILE A 109 13.33 1.17 -20.04
C ILE A 109 13.77 2.20 -19.01
N TRP A 110 15.05 2.57 -18.97
CA TRP A 110 15.53 3.64 -18.09
C TRP A 110 14.86 4.98 -18.38
N ARG A 111 14.63 5.29 -19.66
CA ARG A 111 13.90 6.50 -20.08
C ARG A 111 12.44 6.46 -19.64
N LEU A 112 11.76 5.33 -19.85
CA LEU A 112 10.37 5.14 -19.43
C LEU A 112 10.21 5.22 -17.92
N LEU A 113 11.09 4.56 -17.16
CA LEU A 113 11.09 4.56 -15.70
C LEU A 113 11.29 5.97 -15.14
N ASN A 114 12.27 6.72 -15.66
CA ASN A 114 12.49 8.11 -15.22
C ASN A 114 11.29 9.00 -15.54
N SER A 115 10.63 8.80 -16.67
CA SER A 115 9.42 9.57 -17.02
C SER A 115 8.23 9.26 -16.10
N ALA A 116 8.11 8.01 -15.64
CA ALA A 116 7.03 7.55 -14.76
C ALA A 116 7.25 7.90 -13.29
N VAL A 117 8.51 8.05 -12.85
CA VAL A 117 8.89 8.40 -11.47
C VAL A 117 8.85 9.91 -11.21
N GLN A 118 8.93 10.75 -12.26
CA GLN A 118 8.94 12.22 -12.19
C GLN A 118 7.54 12.87 -12.12
N LYS A 119 6.45 12.09 -12.01
CA LYS A 119 5.09 12.58 -11.71
C LYS A 119 4.69 12.26 -10.27
#